data_AF-A0AAX6H8K1-F1
#
_entry.id   AF-A0AAX6H8K1-F1
#
_cell.length_a   1.000
_cell.length_b   1.000
_cell.length_c   1.000
_cell.angle_alpha   90.00
_cell.angle_beta   90.00
_cell.angle_gamma   90.00
#
_symmetry.space_group_name_H-M   'P 1'
#
loop_
_entity.id
_entity.type
_entity.pdbx_description
1 polymer ?
#
loop_
_entity_poly.entity_id
_entity_poly.type
_entity_poly.pdbx_seq_one_letter_code
_entity_poly.pdbx_strand_id
1 'polypeptide(L)' 'MGFSNVNDYPPSDSIILSPENFEGKPVILKYVKFQNVQSLTIFIEDNQGGTDIIKV' A
#
# COMPACT_ATOMS: atom_id res chain seq x y z
N MET A 1 -0.85 14.30 0.97
CA MET A 1 -2.18 13.72 1.24
C MET A 1 -2.16 13.18 2.66
N GLY A 2 -3.01 13.68 3.55
CA GLY A 2 -3.15 13.11 4.91
C GLY A 2 -4.14 11.93 4.91
N PHE A 3 -4.15 11.11 5.97
CA PHE A 3 -5.11 10.02 6.15
C PHE A 3 -6.57 10.48 6.05
N SER A 4 -6.85 11.74 6.44
CA SER A 4 -8.16 12.36 6.33
C SER A 4 -8.67 12.51 4.89
N ASN A 5 -7.78 12.55 3.89
CA ASN A 5 -8.15 12.70 2.48
C ASN A 5 -8.27 11.35 1.75
N VAL A 6 -7.84 10.24 2.34
CA VAL A 6 -7.85 8.92 1.67
C VAL A 6 -9.26 8.41 1.42
N ASN A 7 -10.24 8.80 2.25
CA ASN A 7 -11.65 8.42 2.04
C ASN A 7 -12.29 9.12 0.83
N ASP A 8 -11.82 10.32 0.47
CA ASP A 8 -12.36 11.09 -0.66
C ASP A 8 -11.71 10.70 -2.00
N TYR A 9 -10.54 10.05 -1.96
CA TYR A 9 -9.81 9.63 -3.15
C TYR A 9 -9.65 8.11 -3.15
N PRO A 10 -10.40 7.36 -4.00
CA PRO A 10 -10.27 5.92 -4.05
C PRO A 10 -8.82 5.54 -4.42
N PRO A 11 -8.20 4.59 -3.70
CA PRO A 11 -6.84 4.18 -3.99
C PRO A 11 -6.75 3.58 -5.41
N SER A 12 -5.68 3.91 -6.13
CA SER A 12 -5.42 3.37 -7.47
C SER A 12 -5.35 1.84 -7.42
N ASP A 13 -4.75 1.30 -6.37
CA ASP A 13 -4.68 -0.12 -6.08
C ASP A 13 -4.66 -0.34 -4.56
N SER A 14 -5.30 -1.41 -4.11
CA SER A 14 -5.31 -1.86 -2.72
C SER A 14 -4.73 -3.26 -2.68
N ILE A 15 -3.68 -3.45 -1.90
CA ILE A 15 -3.01 -4.74 -1.75
C ILE A 15 -3.09 -5.19 -0.31
N ILE A 16 -3.39 -6.47 -0.12
CA ILE A 16 -3.25 -7.13 1.17
C ILE A 16 -1.89 -7.81 1.10
N LEU A 17 -0.93 -7.30 1.86
CA LEU A 17 0.36 -7.97 2.03
C LEU A 17 0.10 -9.30 2.72
N SER A 18 0.79 -10.36 2.35
CA SER A 18 0.76 -11.65 3.05
C SER A 18 2.14 -11.94 3.66
N PRO A 19 2.26 -12.85 4.64
CA PRO A 19 3.53 -13.19 5.24
C PRO A 19 4.61 -13.63 4.22
N GLU A 20 4.15 -14.19 3.10
CA GLU A 20 4.95 -14.64 1.96
C GLU A 20 5.67 -13.50 1.22
N ASN A 21 5.21 -12.26 1.39
CA ASN A 21 5.80 -11.06 0.78
C ASN A 21 6.92 -10.46 1.64
N PHE A 22 7.08 -10.84 2.91
CA PHE A 22 8.18 -10.35 3.75
C PHE A 22 9.54 -10.90 3.33
N GLU A 23 9.59 -12.00 2.58
CA GLU A 23 10.82 -12.65 2.12
C GLU A 23 11.47 -11.96 0.90
N GLY A 24 11.15 -10.67 0.66
CA GLY A 24 11.74 -9.89 -0.45
C GLY A 24 11.14 -10.20 -1.82
N LYS A 25 9.99 -10.87 -1.89
CA LYS A 25 9.26 -11.10 -3.14
C LYS A 25 8.55 -9.82 -3.58
N PRO A 26 8.76 -9.34 -4.83
CA PRO A 26 8.07 -8.17 -5.35
C PRO A 26 6.55 -8.38 -5.36
N VAL A 27 5.79 -7.40 -4.85
CA VAL A 27 4.33 -7.42 -4.93
C VAL A 27 3.91 -6.90 -6.31
N ILE A 28 3.08 -7.67 -7.03
CA ILE A 28 2.57 -7.26 -8.34
C ILE A 28 1.43 -6.27 -8.14
N LEU A 29 1.59 -5.07 -8.71
CA LEU A 29 0.57 -4.02 -8.75
C LEU A 29 -0.12 -3.98 -10.12
N LYS A 30 -1.31 -3.37 -10.18
CA LYS A 30 -2.04 -3.17 -11.45
C LYS A 30 -1.34 -2.18 -12.36
N TYR A 31 -0.46 -2.68 -13.23
CA TYR A 31 0.31 -1.87 -14.19
C TYR A 31 -0.55 -0.86 -14.99
N VAL A 32 -1.76 -1.26 -15.38
CA VAL A 32 -2.73 -0.41 -16.10
C VAL A 32 -3.10 0.89 -15.36
N LYS A 33 -3.01 0.90 -14.02
CA LYS A 33 -3.27 2.08 -13.16
C LYS A 33 -2.03 2.98 -12.99
N PHE A 34 -0.84 2.47 -13.30
CA PHE A 34 0.45 3.11 -13.02
C PHE A 34 1.28 3.35 -14.31
N GLN A 35 0.62 3.72 -15.41
CA GLN A 35 1.28 3.96 -16.70
C GLN A 35 2.23 5.16 -16.70
N ASN A 36 1.94 6.20 -15.91
CA ASN A 36 2.79 7.38 -15.75
C ASN A 36 2.72 7.85 -14.30
N VAL A 37 3.79 7.59 -13.53
CA VAL A 37 3.85 7.87 -12.10
C VAL A 37 4.96 8.89 -11.85
N GLN A 38 4.58 10.12 -11.47
CA GLN A 38 5.52 11.16 -11.03
C GLN A 38 5.74 11.15 -9.51
N SER A 39 4.71 10.77 -8.75
CA SER A 39 4.75 10.67 -7.29
C SER A 39 3.92 9.46 -6.85
N LEU A 40 4.47 8.67 -5.92
CA LEU A 40 3.81 7.53 -5.32
C LEU A 40 3.61 7.81 -3.82
N THR A 41 2.40 7.58 -3.32
CA THR A 41 2.10 7.66 -1.88
C THR A 41 1.51 6.33 -1.47
N ILE A 42 2.11 5.71 -0.45
CA ILE A 42 1.66 4.43 0.09
C ILE A 42 0.98 4.72 1.41
N PHE A 43 -0.25 4.24 1.56
CA PHE A 43 -0.98 4.27 2.82
C PHE A 43 -1.03 2.86 3.39
N ILE A 44 -0.63 2.73 4.64
CA ILE A 44 -0.71 1.47 5.38
C ILE A 44 -1.79 1.68 6.44
N GLU A 45 -2.96 1.09 6.22
CA GLU A 45 -4.12 1.22 7.12
C GLU A 45 -4.08 0.21 8.27
N ASP A 46 -3.63 -1.01 7.98
CA ASP A 46 -3.58 -2.11 8.94
C ASP A 46 -2.23 -2.81 8.88
N ASN A 47 -1.79 -3.31 10.03
CA ASN A 47 -0.61 -4.15 10.15
C ASN A 47 -1.02 -5.60 10.35
N GLN A 48 -0.28 -6.52 9.73
CA GLN A 48 -0.57 -7.96 9.80
C GLN A 48 -0.23 -8.59 11.15
N GLY A 49 -0.89 -8.14 12.21
CA GLY A 49 -0.67 -8.66 13.56
C GLY A 49 -1.21 -7.81 14.70
N GLY A 50 -1.94 -6.72 14.45
CA GLY A 50 -2.48 -5.83 15.48
C GLY A 50 -1.39 -5.24 16.39
N THR A 51 -0.16 -5.12 15.89
CA THR A 51 1.01 -4.70 16.66
C THR A 51 1.18 -3.19 16.51
N ASP A 52 1.33 -2.43 17.58
CA ASP A 52 1.34 -0.95 17.52
C ASP A 52 2.46 -0.32 16.66
N ILE A 53 3.44 -1.11 16.21
CA ILE A 53 4.66 -0.61 15.58
C ILE A 53 4.90 -1.33 14.25
N ILE A 54 4.87 -0.57 13.17
CA ILE A 54 5.34 -1.01 11.84
C ILE A 54 6.78 -0.55 11.71
N LYS A 55 7.72 -1.49 11.59
CA LYS A 55 9.12 -1.20 11.30
C LYS A 55 9.36 -1.46 9.81
N VAL A 56 9.66 -0.38 9.08
CA VAL A 56 9.99 -0.39 7.65
C VAL A 56 11.47 -0.72 7.47
#